data_AF-A0AB39YYA3-F1
#
_entry.id   AF-A0AB39YYA3-F1
#
_cell.length_a   1.000
_cell.length_b   1.000
_cell.length_c   1.000
_cell.angle_alpha   90.00
_cell.angle_beta   90.00
_cell.angle_gamma   90.00
#
_symmetry.space_group_name_H-M   'P 1'
#
loop_
_entity.id
_entity.type
_entity.pdbx_description
1 polymer ?
#
loop_
_entity_poly.entity_id
_entity_poly.type
_entity_poly.pdbx_seq_one_letter_code
_entity_poly.pdbx_strand_id
1 'polypeptide(L)'
;MVYNQLRSFRAPLICVLVILVLFLIFWLVELPQNNGGPPRISPLSPPLHQKEIVHHGSLPKLDAEQDLSPKPVSSQEDPDLESLLRGNEDEGWAQGPKCAPYPRFDDLKFPNPSFQLTRHGNLSYYLYGAYYDRRPRTPEVMVLVMVTTSEGPYPETHLQVWFDGDTVPETLSLHETKVAWYTDWGTKPGLVYPTLLTFQLKSPRIPQLVSLVFGHPCAVPQNALKVVQPPAEEPPNPNRSLRTGICVKYLRFPDVDISERLVEWLELMRLLGVGRVMAYDIGELMPNTSRTLTHYSGSRDGLLDLRKFEFIQETKDHQRFQQIITEVLLYNDCFYRSLYDFDFVAMMDVDEVIMPLGKYLSWSDLLRELQIRDVNCTARSSYCFRNVYFPKELPEDSSIPSPFYMLRHVVRVAEHLNPAMAIKCLHSTGHASVLHNHFALKWMDACGPHDVSPDLGQLQHYRHVDDVKTLDEPTPKRDDNIRRFQQQLIHNSMAVHRQLGWGAAY
;
A
#
# COMPACT_ATOMS: atom_id res chain seq x y z
N MET A 1 -30.33 55.62 -31.56
CA MET A 1 -30.33 54.27 -30.94
C MET A 1 -29.40 53.27 -31.66
N VAL A 2 -28.22 53.68 -32.16
CA VAL A 2 -27.27 52.75 -32.84
C VAL A 2 -25.82 52.90 -32.34
N TYR A 3 -25.51 53.90 -31.50
CA TYR A 3 -24.12 54.17 -31.09
C TYR A 3 -23.68 53.47 -29.79
N ASN A 4 -24.62 52.95 -28.97
CA ASN A 4 -24.30 52.31 -27.68
C ASN A 4 -24.21 50.76 -27.73
N GLN A 5 -24.49 50.12 -28.87
CA GLN A 5 -24.35 48.65 -28.99
C GLN A 5 -23.00 48.20 -29.57
N LEU A 6 -22.19 49.11 -30.13
CA LEU A 6 -20.87 48.80 -30.70
C LEU A 6 -19.71 48.82 -29.69
N ARG A 7 -19.98 49.15 -28.42
CA ARG A 7 -18.96 49.19 -27.34
C ARG A 7 -18.91 47.92 -26.49
N SER A 8 -19.97 47.10 -26.51
CA SER A 8 -20.06 45.84 -25.74
C SER A 8 -19.32 44.66 -26.39
N PHE A 9 -19.08 44.71 -27.71
CA PHE A 9 -18.47 43.60 -28.45
C PHE A 9 -16.96 43.73 -28.67
N ARG A 10 -16.31 44.83 -28.27
CA ARG A 10 -14.86 45.03 -28.50
C ARG A 10 -13.99 44.17 -27.58
N ALA A 11 -14.35 44.03 -26.31
CA ALA A 11 -13.58 43.22 -25.36
C ALA A 11 -13.58 41.71 -25.68
N PRO A 12 -14.73 41.06 -25.98
CA PRO A 12 -14.72 39.64 -26.31
C PRO A 12 -14.04 39.32 -27.65
N LEU A 13 -14.12 40.21 -28.66
CA LEU A 13 -13.45 40.00 -29.94
C LEU A 13 -11.91 40.03 -29.82
N ILE A 14 -11.38 40.91 -28.97
CA ILE A 14 -9.93 41.03 -28.73
C ILE A 14 -9.41 39.79 -27.98
N CYS A 15 -10.15 39.26 -27.00
CA CYS A 15 -9.78 38.03 -26.31
C CYS A 15 -9.76 36.82 -27.25
N VAL A 16 -10.75 36.69 -28.16
CA VAL A 16 -10.79 35.59 -29.13
C VAL A 16 -9.63 35.69 -30.14
N LEU A 17 -9.27 36.90 -30.57
CA LEU A 17 -8.13 37.11 -31.47
C LEU A 17 -6.79 36.78 -30.81
N VAL A 18 -6.61 37.14 -29.53
CA VAL A 18 -5.38 36.82 -28.77
C VAL A 18 -5.23 35.31 -28.58
N ILE A 19 -6.32 34.60 -28.28
CA ILE A 19 -6.30 33.14 -28.14
C ILE A 19 -5.96 32.47 -29.47
N LEU A 20 -6.53 32.92 -30.59
CA LEU A 20 -6.22 32.39 -31.93
C LEU A 20 -4.77 32.62 -32.34
N VAL A 21 -4.20 33.79 -32.01
CA VAL A 21 -2.79 34.10 -32.29
C VAL A 21 -1.85 33.24 -31.45
N LEU A 22 -2.17 33.02 -30.16
CA LEU A 22 -1.39 32.12 -29.30
C LEU A 22 -1.46 30.67 -29.77
N PHE A 23 -2.63 30.23 -30.25
CA PHE A 23 -2.81 28.89 -30.81
C PHE A 23 -2.00 28.70 -32.12
N LEU A 24 -1.97 29.71 -32.98
CA LEU A 24 -1.17 29.72 -34.21
C LEU A 24 0.34 29.74 -33.93
N ILE A 25 0.80 30.47 -32.90
CA ILE A 25 2.20 30.48 -32.48
C ILE A 25 2.60 29.11 -31.90
N PHE A 26 1.73 28.48 -31.12
CA PHE A 26 1.98 27.13 -30.60
C PHE A 26 2.08 26.09 -31.71
N TRP A 27 1.25 26.22 -32.76
CA TRP A 27 1.28 25.33 -33.93
C TRP A 27 2.49 25.54 -34.85
N LEU A 28 3.11 26.73 -34.83
CA LEU A 28 4.28 27.07 -35.65
C LEU A 28 5.62 26.70 -35.00
N VAL A 29 5.65 26.21 -33.76
CA VAL A 29 6.88 25.95 -32.99
C VAL A 29 7.20 24.45 -32.78
N GLU A 30 6.37 23.52 -33.28
CA GLU A 30 6.73 22.10 -33.45
C GLU A 30 6.98 21.86 -34.96
N LEU A 31 8.18 21.58 -35.48
CA LEU A 31 9.20 20.57 -35.17
C LEU A 31 10.52 20.93 -35.90
N PRO A 32 11.64 20.26 -35.57
CA PRO A 32 12.13 19.32 -36.59
C PRO A 32 12.30 17.90 -36.06
N GLN A 33 11.82 16.97 -36.87
CA GLN A 33 12.14 15.55 -36.82
C GLN A 33 13.65 15.33 -36.94
N ASN A 34 14.20 14.44 -36.10
CA ASN A 34 15.50 13.84 -36.36
C ASN A 34 15.32 12.33 -36.59
N ASN A 35 15.56 11.92 -37.83
CA ASN A 35 15.66 10.52 -38.26
C ASN A 35 16.97 9.92 -37.72
N GLY A 36 16.86 8.93 -36.85
CA GLY A 36 18.00 8.12 -36.40
C GLY A 36 17.52 6.79 -35.84
N GLY A 37 17.55 5.74 -36.66
CA GLY A 37 17.29 4.38 -36.19
C GLY A 37 18.36 3.93 -35.19
N PRO A 38 18.04 3.02 -34.24
CA PRO A 38 19.02 2.54 -33.29
C PRO A 38 20.02 1.58 -33.96
N PRO A 39 21.32 1.64 -33.61
CA PRO A 39 22.30 0.69 -34.11
C PRO A 39 22.08 -0.69 -33.46
N ARG A 40 22.19 -1.74 -34.29
CA ARG A 40 22.34 -3.13 -33.84
C ARG A 40 23.61 -3.26 -33.00
N ILE A 41 23.47 -3.75 -31.77
CA ILE A 41 24.58 -4.32 -31.00
C ILE A 41 24.23 -5.76 -30.67
N SER A 42 25.13 -6.65 -31.08
CA SER A 42 25.08 -8.11 -30.90
C SER A 42 25.16 -8.53 -29.43
N PRO A 43 24.64 -9.70 -29.06
CA PRO A 43 24.70 -10.22 -27.69
C PRO A 43 26.10 -10.68 -27.32
N LEU A 44 26.64 -10.17 -26.21
CA LEU A 44 27.82 -10.74 -25.56
C LEU A 44 27.45 -12.07 -24.88
N SER A 45 28.34 -13.05 -25.05
CA SER A 45 28.24 -14.41 -24.49
C SER A 45 28.56 -14.46 -22.99
N PRO A 46 28.01 -15.43 -22.24
CA PRO A 46 28.26 -15.59 -20.80
C PRO A 46 29.58 -16.32 -20.53
N PRO A 47 30.31 -16.03 -19.44
CA PRO A 47 31.40 -16.89 -19.01
C PRO A 47 30.87 -18.07 -18.19
N LEU A 48 31.13 -19.26 -18.73
CA LEU A 48 31.20 -20.53 -18.02
C LEU A 48 32.25 -20.47 -16.90
N HIS A 49 31.87 -20.79 -15.67
CA HIS A 49 32.70 -21.66 -14.81
C HIS A 49 31.85 -22.38 -13.77
N GLN A 50 31.65 -23.67 -14.03
CA GLN A 50 31.14 -24.69 -13.13
C GLN A 50 32.31 -25.24 -12.33
N LYS A 51 32.20 -25.27 -11.00
CA LYS A 51 32.97 -26.19 -10.15
C LYS A 51 32.03 -26.82 -9.13
N GLU A 52 31.83 -28.11 -9.31
CA GLU A 52 31.20 -29.02 -8.35
C GLU A 52 32.08 -29.16 -7.11
N ILE A 53 31.46 -29.16 -5.93
CA ILE A 53 31.98 -29.83 -4.74
C ILE A 53 30.80 -30.53 -4.06
N VAL A 54 30.84 -31.86 -4.07
CA VAL A 54 30.01 -32.77 -3.28
C VAL A 54 30.75 -33.06 -1.98
N HIS A 55 30.08 -33.02 -0.82
CA HIS A 55 30.06 -34.14 0.13
C HIS A 55 29.09 -33.94 1.32
N HIS A 56 28.42 -35.06 1.60
CA HIS A 56 27.55 -35.49 2.69
C HIS A 56 27.81 -34.98 4.12
N GLY A 57 26.72 -34.92 4.91
CA GLY A 57 26.79 -35.02 6.37
C GLY A 57 25.50 -34.66 7.09
N SER A 58 24.55 -35.59 7.17
CA SER A 58 23.38 -35.55 8.06
C SER A 58 23.74 -35.99 9.48
N LEU A 59 23.19 -35.34 10.51
CA LEU A 59 23.12 -35.81 11.91
C LEU A 59 22.13 -34.88 12.71
N PRO A 60 21.59 -35.31 13.87
CA PRO A 60 20.16 -35.56 14.03
C PRO A 60 19.43 -34.63 15.02
N LYS A 61 18.11 -34.82 15.06
CA LYS A 61 17.13 -34.29 16.03
C LYS A 61 17.60 -34.45 17.48
N LEU A 62 17.40 -33.39 18.26
CA LEU A 62 17.42 -33.40 19.72
C LEU A 62 16.04 -33.01 20.22
N ASP A 63 15.54 -33.82 21.14
CA ASP A 63 14.21 -33.83 21.70
C ASP A 63 13.91 -32.67 22.65
N ALA A 64 12.62 -32.50 22.88
CA ALA A 64 11.96 -31.46 23.63
C ALA A 64 12.38 -31.37 25.11
N GLU A 65 12.58 -30.14 25.58
CA GLU A 65 12.42 -29.78 26.99
C GLU A 65 11.13 -28.96 27.15
N GLN A 66 10.24 -29.47 28.01
CA GLN A 66 9.02 -28.81 28.44
C GLN A 66 9.38 -27.63 29.36
N ASP A 67 9.07 -26.41 28.94
CA ASP A 67 9.15 -25.23 29.82
C ASP A 67 7.73 -24.86 30.31
N LEU A 68 7.55 -24.98 31.63
CA LEU A 68 6.33 -24.66 32.37
C LEU A 68 6.35 -23.17 32.73
N SER A 69 5.65 -22.34 31.94
CA SER A 69 5.38 -20.94 32.28
C SER A 69 3.96 -20.52 31.85
N PRO A 70 3.34 -19.55 32.55
CA PRO A 70 1.89 -19.45 32.71
C PRO A 70 1.15 -19.07 31.42
N LYS A 71 -0.03 -19.70 31.22
CA LYS A 71 -0.88 -19.54 30.04
C LYS A 71 -1.17 -18.06 29.73
N PRO A 72 -0.82 -17.55 28.53
CA PRO A 72 -1.35 -16.29 28.05
C PRO A 72 -2.84 -16.43 27.74
N VAL A 73 -3.58 -15.35 27.96
CA VAL A 73 -5.00 -15.18 27.61
C VAL A 73 -5.21 -15.63 26.16
N SER A 74 -6.08 -16.62 25.95
CA SER A 74 -6.36 -17.14 24.60
C SER A 74 -6.98 -16.03 23.75
N SER A 75 -6.26 -15.57 22.73
CA SER A 75 -6.91 -15.13 21.51
C SER A 75 -7.68 -16.34 20.98
N GLN A 76 -9.01 -16.34 21.08
CA GLN A 76 -9.82 -17.27 20.29
C GLN A 76 -9.37 -17.10 18.83
N GLU A 77 -8.74 -18.11 18.26
CA GLU A 77 -8.39 -18.12 16.85
C GLU A 77 -9.70 -17.99 16.06
N ASP A 78 -9.82 -16.90 15.33
CA ASP A 78 -10.94 -16.66 14.43
C ASP A 78 -10.98 -17.83 13.41
N PRO A 79 -12.05 -18.65 13.35
CA PRO A 79 -12.06 -19.89 12.58
C PRO A 79 -11.72 -19.60 11.12
N ASP A 80 -10.94 -20.49 10.48
CA ASP A 80 -10.69 -20.36 9.05
C ASP A 80 -12.02 -20.42 8.26
N LEU A 81 -12.01 -19.88 7.03
CA LEU A 81 -13.22 -19.77 6.22
C LEU A 81 -13.91 -21.12 6.01
N GLU A 82 -13.15 -22.20 5.84
CA GLU A 82 -13.71 -23.53 5.64
C GLU A 82 -14.49 -23.98 6.88
N SER A 83 -13.88 -23.85 8.06
CA SER A 83 -14.49 -24.18 9.35
C SER A 83 -15.75 -23.36 9.59
N LEU A 84 -15.72 -22.05 9.27
CA LEU A 84 -16.89 -21.18 9.37
C LEU A 84 -18.03 -21.66 8.47
N LEU A 85 -17.76 -21.96 7.20
CA LEU A 85 -18.81 -22.37 6.27
C LEU A 85 -19.37 -23.74 6.62
N ARG A 86 -18.50 -24.72 6.90
CA ARG A 86 -18.92 -26.09 7.23
C ARG A 86 -19.68 -26.17 8.54
N GLY A 87 -19.28 -25.42 9.57
CA GLY A 87 -20.00 -25.37 10.85
C GLY A 87 -21.44 -24.86 10.72
N ASN A 88 -21.70 -24.12 9.66
CA ASN A 88 -22.93 -23.41 9.36
C ASN A 88 -23.82 -24.13 8.32
N GLU A 89 -23.26 -25.09 7.57
CA GLU A 89 -24.00 -25.90 6.58
C GLU A 89 -25.06 -26.80 7.23
N ASP A 90 -24.78 -27.31 8.44
CA ASP A 90 -25.61 -28.29 9.17
C ASP A 90 -26.85 -27.68 9.86
N GLU A 91 -26.91 -26.35 10.01
CA GLU A 91 -28.03 -25.66 10.64
C GLU A 91 -29.30 -25.55 9.74
N GLY A 92 -29.34 -26.31 8.63
CA GLY A 92 -30.44 -26.28 7.65
C GLY A 92 -30.37 -25.09 6.69
N TRP A 93 -29.27 -24.34 6.69
CA TRP A 93 -29.06 -23.13 5.89
C TRP A 93 -28.94 -23.41 4.38
N ALA A 94 -28.50 -24.62 4.02
CA ALA A 94 -28.24 -25.04 2.64
C ALA A 94 -29.46 -25.61 1.88
N GLN A 95 -30.59 -25.90 2.56
CA GLN A 95 -31.72 -26.66 1.97
C GLN A 95 -33.09 -25.96 2.06
N GLY A 96 -33.16 -24.70 2.50
CA GLY A 96 -34.40 -23.95 2.60
C GLY A 96 -34.84 -23.27 1.28
N PRO A 97 -36.14 -23.05 1.04
CA PRO A 97 -36.66 -22.33 -0.14
C PRO A 97 -36.42 -20.80 -0.10
N LYS A 98 -35.52 -20.31 0.76
CA LYS A 98 -35.35 -18.89 1.05
C LYS A 98 -34.24 -18.29 0.18
N CYS A 99 -34.54 -17.15 -0.43
CA CYS A 99 -33.56 -16.29 -1.05
C CYS A 99 -32.66 -15.68 0.04
N ALA A 100 -31.32 -15.81 0.00
CA ALA A 100 -30.48 -16.70 -0.82
C ALA A 100 -29.94 -17.87 0.01
N PRO A 101 -29.53 -18.99 -0.61
CA PRO A 101 -28.90 -20.10 0.11
C PRO A 101 -27.55 -19.66 0.71
N TYR A 102 -27.17 -20.28 1.82
CA TYR A 102 -25.86 -20.02 2.43
C TYR A 102 -24.70 -20.55 1.56
N PRO A 103 -23.54 -19.86 1.49
CA PRO A 103 -22.43 -20.31 0.67
C PRO A 103 -21.85 -21.62 1.17
N ARG A 104 -21.60 -22.54 0.24
CA ARG A 104 -20.92 -23.80 0.54
C ARG A 104 -19.46 -23.71 0.18
N PHE A 105 -18.60 -24.27 1.04
CA PHE A 105 -17.16 -24.22 0.79
C PHE A 105 -16.78 -24.93 -0.53
N ASP A 106 -17.48 -26.02 -0.85
CA ASP A 106 -17.22 -26.82 -2.06
C ASP A 106 -17.59 -26.10 -3.37
N ASP A 107 -18.40 -25.03 -3.30
CA ASP A 107 -18.81 -24.24 -4.48
C ASP A 107 -17.85 -23.08 -4.76
N LEU A 108 -16.92 -22.79 -3.85
CA LEU A 108 -15.95 -21.71 -3.97
C LEU A 108 -14.79 -22.11 -4.89
N LYS A 109 -14.26 -21.15 -5.64
CA LYS A 109 -13.09 -21.36 -6.51
C LYS A 109 -11.91 -20.54 -6.03
N PHE A 110 -10.81 -21.19 -5.68
CA PHE A 110 -9.56 -20.57 -5.27
C PHE A 110 -8.50 -20.76 -6.36
N PRO A 111 -8.26 -19.77 -7.25
CA PRO A 111 -7.15 -19.84 -8.21
C PRO A 111 -5.79 -19.90 -7.51
N ASN A 112 -5.68 -19.36 -6.30
CA ASN A 112 -4.55 -19.47 -5.39
C ASN A 112 -5.05 -19.21 -3.94
N PRO A 113 -4.19 -19.29 -2.91
CA PRO A 113 -4.57 -19.03 -1.52
C PRO A 113 -4.99 -17.58 -1.20
N SER A 114 -4.68 -16.59 -2.05
CA SER A 114 -4.96 -15.17 -1.82
C SER A 114 -6.27 -14.68 -2.45
N PHE A 115 -6.84 -15.40 -3.41
CA PHE A 115 -8.03 -14.96 -4.14
C PHE A 115 -9.10 -16.04 -4.23
N GLN A 116 -10.35 -15.60 -4.24
CA GLN A 116 -11.48 -16.36 -4.76
C GLN A 116 -11.85 -15.86 -6.15
N LEU A 117 -12.44 -16.71 -6.99
CA LEU A 117 -12.73 -16.39 -8.38
C LEU A 117 -14.19 -16.63 -8.74
N THR A 118 -14.86 -15.55 -9.15
CA THR A 118 -16.19 -15.60 -9.75
C THR A 118 -16.20 -14.94 -11.13
N ARG A 119 -17.16 -15.30 -11.97
CA ARG A 119 -17.25 -14.83 -13.36
C ARG A 119 -18.68 -14.47 -13.73
N HIS A 120 -18.81 -13.43 -14.55
CA HIS A 120 -20.09 -13.08 -15.17
C HIS A 120 -19.85 -12.56 -16.58
N GLY A 121 -20.46 -13.20 -17.58
CA GLY A 121 -20.19 -12.91 -18.98
C GLY A 121 -18.70 -13.08 -19.31
N ASN A 122 -18.07 -12.01 -19.81
CA ASN A 122 -16.64 -11.96 -20.14
C ASN A 122 -15.76 -11.42 -19.01
N LEU A 123 -16.33 -11.02 -17.87
CA LEU A 123 -15.57 -10.47 -16.75
C LEU A 123 -15.21 -11.55 -15.73
N SER A 124 -13.94 -11.55 -15.31
CA SER A 124 -13.47 -12.33 -14.16
C SER A 124 -13.20 -11.41 -12.98
N TYR A 125 -13.61 -11.84 -11.79
CA TYR A 125 -13.47 -11.13 -10.53
C TYR A 125 -12.64 -11.99 -9.59
N TYR A 126 -11.42 -11.55 -9.32
CA TYR A 126 -10.54 -12.13 -8.33
C TYR A 126 -10.76 -11.39 -7.01
N LEU A 127 -11.58 -11.96 -6.16
CA LEU A 127 -11.99 -11.40 -4.89
C LEU A 127 -10.89 -11.62 -3.85
N TYR A 128 -10.45 -10.53 -3.22
CA TYR A 128 -9.30 -10.56 -2.31
C TYR A 128 -9.73 -10.40 -0.84
N GLY A 129 -10.60 -9.45 -0.53
CA GLY A 129 -11.04 -9.20 0.85
C GLY A 129 -12.28 -8.34 0.96
N ALA A 130 -12.92 -8.39 2.14
CA ALA A 130 -14.08 -7.57 2.47
C ALA A 130 -13.84 -6.82 3.79
N TYR A 131 -14.21 -5.54 3.85
CA TYR A 131 -13.91 -4.66 4.98
C TYR A 131 -15.14 -3.85 5.37
N TYR A 132 -15.35 -3.68 6.68
CA TYR A 132 -16.41 -2.83 7.22
C TYR A 132 -15.92 -1.39 7.40
N ASP A 133 -16.63 -0.45 6.80
CA ASP A 133 -16.32 0.98 6.84
C ASP A 133 -17.45 1.77 7.51
N ARG A 134 -17.20 2.27 8.73
CA ARG A 134 -18.15 3.09 9.49
C ARG A 134 -17.88 4.60 9.40
N ARG A 135 -16.91 5.02 8.58
CA ARG A 135 -16.60 6.44 8.40
C ARG A 135 -17.73 7.20 7.70
N PRO A 136 -18.39 6.64 6.66
CA PRO A 136 -19.55 7.29 6.05
C PRO A 136 -20.75 7.31 7.00
N ARG A 137 -21.68 8.24 6.75
CA ARG A 137 -22.92 8.36 7.53
C ARG A 137 -23.74 7.07 7.56
N THR A 138 -23.76 6.35 6.44
CA THR A 138 -24.34 5.02 6.33
C THR A 138 -23.18 4.03 6.22
N PRO A 139 -22.99 3.11 7.19
CA PRO A 139 -21.90 2.15 7.14
C PRO A 139 -21.89 1.34 5.85
N GLU A 140 -20.69 1.03 5.37
CA GLU A 140 -20.47 0.37 4.09
C GLU A 140 -19.68 -0.93 4.26
N VAL A 141 -19.89 -1.87 3.34
CA VAL A 141 -18.97 -2.98 3.11
C VAL A 141 -18.22 -2.71 1.82
N MET A 142 -16.90 -2.75 1.91
CA MET A 142 -15.98 -2.61 0.79
C MET A 142 -15.48 -3.99 0.40
N VAL A 143 -15.78 -4.42 -0.83
CA VAL A 143 -15.22 -5.65 -1.40
C VAL A 143 -14.08 -5.27 -2.33
N LEU A 144 -12.85 -5.62 -1.95
CA LEU A 144 -11.64 -5.39 -2.74
C LEU A 144 -11.44 -6.55 -3.71
N VAL A 145 -11.42 -6.23 -5.00
CA VAL A 145 -11.38 -7.20 -6.09
C VAL A 145 -10.39 -6.78 -7.16
N MET A 146 -9.86 -7.72 -7.93
CA MET A 146 -9.21 -7.44 -9.21
C MET A 146 -10.15 -7.86 -10.34
N VAL A 147 -10.52 -6.94 -11.24
CA VAL A 147 -11.47 -7.20 -12.35
C VAL A 147 -10.76 -7.12 -13.69
N THR A 148 -11.11 -7.96 -14.65
CA THR A 148 -10.59 -7.94 -16.04
C THR A 148 -11.05 -6.73 -16.87
N THR A 149 -11.47 -5.63 -16.24
CA THR A 149 -11.77 -4.34 -16.86
C THR A 149 -11.45 -3.22 -15.87
N SER A 150 -10.99 -2.07 -16.38
CA SER A 150 -10.82 -0.83 -15.61
C SER A 150 -11.93 0.19 -15.87
N GLU A 151 -12.83 -0.07 -16.83
CA GLU A 151 -13.81 0.91 -17.32
C GLU A 151 -15.26 0.38 -17.31
N GLY A 152 -15.45 -0.92 -17.08
CA GLY A 152 -16.75 -1.57 -17.21
C GLY A 152 -17.09 -1.93 -18.67
N PRO A 153 -18.39 -2.02 -19.04
CA PRO A 153 -19.54 -1.92 -18.15
C PRO A 153 -19.55 -3.06 -17.13
N TYR A 154 -19.92 -2.75 -15.88
CA TYR A 154 -20.10 -3.76 -14.84
C TYR A 154 -21.54 -4.31 -14.90
N PRO A 155 -21.75 -5.62 -14.68
CA PRO A 155 -23.07 -6.21 -14.63
C PRO A 155 -23.83 -5.74 -13.39
N GLU A 156 -25.14 -5.97 -13.38
CA GLU A 156 -25.94 -5.81 -12.18
C GLU A 156 -25.36 -6.69 -11.07
N THR A 157 -24.95 -6.04 -9.97
CA THR A 157 -24.14 -6.65 -8.91
C THR A 157 -24.81 -6.43 -7.57
N HIS A 158 -24.91 -7.50 -6.79
CA HIS A 158 -25.48 -7.49 -5.45
C HIS A 158 -24.52 -8.15 -4.46
N LEU A 159 -24.64 -7.78 -3.19
CA LEU A 159 -23.93 -8.42 -2.08
C LEU A 159 -24.94 -9.09 -1.17
N GLN A 160 -24.75 -10.38 -0.93
CA GLN A 160 -25.44 -11.14 0.11
C GLN A 160 -24.62 -11.03 1.40
N VAL A 161 -25.27 -10.69 2.51
CA VAL A 161 -24.60 -10.31 3.76
C VAL A 161 -25.19 -11.10 4.92
N TRP A 162 -24.35 -11.86 5.62
CA TRP A 162 -24.72 -12.61 6.81
C TRP A 162 -24.10 -11.99 8.05
N PHE A 163 -24.93 -11.79 9.06
CA PHE A 163 -24.52 -11.38 10.40
C PHE A 163 -24.47 -12.62 11.29
N ASP A 164 -23.78 -12.49 12.42
CA ASP A 164 -23.74 -13.56 13.42
C ASP A 164 -25.16 -13.96 13.86
N GLY A 165 -25.46 -15.26 13.80
CA GLY A 165 -26.78 -15.85 14.07
C GLY A 165 -27.85 -15.68 12.98
N ASP A 166 -27.59 -14.94 11.90
CA ASP A 166 -28.56 -14.78 10.81
C ASP A 166 -28.54 -16.00 9.86
N THR A 167 -29.73 -16.59 9.63
CA THR A 167 -29.91 -17.75 8.72
C THR A 167 -30.29 -17.36 7.29
N VAL A 168 -30.55 -16.07 7.05
CA VAL A 168 -30.96 -15.52 5.75
C VAL A 168 -30.12 -14.27 5.49
N PRO A 169 -29.51 -14.13 4.31
CA PRO A 169 -28.72 -12.94 4.02
C PRO A 169 -29.61 -11.70 3.85
N GLU A 170 -29.08 -10.55 4.27
CA GLU A 170 -29.50 -9.29 3.71
C GLU A 170 -28.90 -9.11 2.31
N THR A 171 -29.71 -8.70 1.34
CA THR A 171 -29.23 -8.37 0.00
C THR A 171 -29.08 -6.87 -0.19
N LEU A 172 -27.94 -6.44 -0.69
CA LEU A 172 -27.57 -5.05 -0.95
C LEU A 172 -27.22 -4.89 -2.42
N SER A 173 -27.64 -3.78 -3.04
CA SER A 173 -27.23 -3.44 -4.40
C SER A 173 -25.91 -2.68 -4.37
N LEU A 174 -25.10 -2.85 -5.42
CA LEU A 174 -23.86 -2.10 -5.60
C LEU A 174 -24.12 -0.60 -5.54
N HIS A 175 -23.49 0.07 -4.59
CA HIS A 175 -23.60 1.51 -4.39
C HIS A 175 -22.62 2.28 -5.29
N GLU A 176 -21.35 1.91 -5.26
CA GLU A 176 -20.30 2.59 -6.03
C GLU A 176 -19.20 1.61 -6.44
N THR A 177 -18.66 1.80 -7.65
CA THR A 177 -17.42 1.16 -8.11
C THR A 177 -16.27 2.16 -8.09
N LYS A 178 -15.23 1.87 -7.31
CA LYS A 178 -14.03 2.71 -7.19
C LYS A 178 -12.83 1.95 -7.75
N VAL A 179 -12.48 2.20 -9.00
CA VAL A 179 -11.27 1.65 -9.64
C VAL A 179 -10.04 2.37 -9.06
N ALA A 180 -9.06 1.62 -8.57
CA ALA A 180 -7.81 2.11 -8.00
C ALA A 180 -6.71 2.25 -9.06
N TRP A 181 -7.08 2.64 -10.28
CA TRP A 181 -6.17 2.76 -11.41
C TRP A 181 -6.70 3.83 -12.36
N TYR A 182 -5.82 4.72 -12.83
CA TYR A 182 -6.15 5.63 -13.93
C TYR A 182 -5.76 5.00 -15.26
N THR A 183 -6.67 5.02 -16.22
CA THR A 183 -6.45 4.43 -17.55
C THR A 183 -5.32 5.11 -18.32
N ASP A 184 -5.04 6.38 -18.02
CA ASP A 184 -3.90 7.13 -18.55
C ASP A 184 -2.53 6.56 -18.13
N TRP A 185 -2.46 5.75 -17.06
CA TRP A 185 -1.26 5.00 -16.69
C TRP A 185 -1.04 3.76 -17.56
N GLY A 186 -1.97 3.52 -18.49
CA GLY A 186 -1.98 2.41 -19.42
C GLY A 186 -2.95 1.32 -18.99
N THR A 187 -3.44 0.60 -20.00
CA THR A 187 -4.18 -0.64 -19.85
C THR A 187 -3.60 -1.67 -20.81
N LYS A 188 -3.66 -2.95 -20.42
CA LYS A 188 -3.28 -4.09 -21.27
C LYS A 188 -4.44 -5.09 -21.33
N PRO A 189 -4.75 -5.63 -22.52
CA PRO A 189 -5.70 -6.73 -22.65
C PRO A 189 -5.31 -7.92 -21.78
N GLY A 190 -6.30 -8.57 -21.19
CA GLY A 190 -6.09 -9.76 -20.38
C GLY A 190 -5.63 -9.51 -18.94
N LEU A 191 -5.27 -8.26 -18.57
CA LEU A 191 -4.91 -7.94 -17.19
C LEU A 191 -6.13 -7.56 -16.35
N VAL A 192 -5.93 -7.66 -15.04
CA VAL A 192 -6.92 -7.32 -14.01
C VAL A 192 -6.53 -6.07 -13.25
N TYR A 193 -7.52 -5.30 -12.79
CA TYR A 193 -7.32 -4.00 -12.14
C TYR A 193 -7.99 -3.94 -10.76
N PRO A 194 -7.31 -3.37 -9.74
CA PRO A 194 -7.83 -3.26 -8.38
C PRO A 194 -9.04 -2.35 -8.36
N THR A 195 -10.11 -2.84 -7.76
CA THR A 195 -11.42 -2.20 -7.74
C THR A 195 -12.07 -2.44 -6.39
N LEU A 196 -12.60 -1.37 -5.80
CA LEU A 196 -13.39 -1.40 -4.58
C LEU A 196 -14.87 -1.32 -4.94
N LEU A 197 -15.60 -2.40 -4.68
CA LEU A 197 -17.05 -2.47 -4.82
C LEU A 197 -17.68 -2.10 -3.47
N THR A 198 -18.49 -1.05 -3.47
CA THR A 198 -19.03 -0.44 -2.24
C THR A 198 -20.50 -0.81 -2.09
N PHE A 199 -20.93 -1.21 -0.90
CA PHE A 199 -22.31 -1.55 -0.60
C PHE A 199 -22.74 -0.88 0.70
N GLN A 200 -23.86 -0.15 0.69
CA GLN A 200 -24.39 0.50 1.89
C GLN A 200 -25.23 -0.48 2.71
N LEU A 201 -24.89 -0.61 4.00
CA LEU A 201 -25.62 -1.44 4.94
C LEU A 201 -26.94 -0.78 5.35
N LYS A 202 -27.94 -1.61 5.68
CA LYS A 202 -29.25 -1.15 6.20
C LYS A 202 -29.22 -0.84 7.69
N SER A 203 -28.20 -1.31 8.40
CA SER A 203 -28.03 -1.16 9.84
C SER A 203 -26.54 -1.07 10.19
N PRO A 204 -26.17 -0.60 11.39
CA PRO A 204 -24.78 -0.55 11.84
C PRO A 204 -24.27 -1.91 12.37
N ARG A 205 -25.02 -3.00 12.18
CA ARG A 205 -24.51 -4.34 12.50
C ARG A 205 -23.27 -4.60 11.65
N ILE A 206 -22.29 -5.30 12.21
CA ILE A 206 -21.07 -5.67 11.48
C ILE A 206 -21.30 -7.07 10.90
N PRO A 207 -21.25 -7.25 9.57
CA PRO A 207 -21.40 -8.56 8.98
C PRO A 207 -20.23 -9.48 9.32
N GLN A 208 -20.48 -10.79 9.36
CA GLN A 208 -19.43 -11.80 9.50
C GLN A 208 -18.94 -12.28 8.13
N LEU A 209 -19.87 -12.47 7.19
CA LEU A 209 -19.62 -13.08 5.90
C LEU A 209 -20.39 -12.35 4.80
N VAL A 210 -19.77 -12.24 3.61
CA VAL A 210 -20.42 -11.68 2.42
C VAL A 210 -20.14 -12.48 1.15
N SER A 211 -21.08 -12.44 0.21
CA SER A 211 -20.95 -13.07 -1.11
C SER A 211 -21.37 -12.12 -2.22
N LEU A 212 -20.50 -11.95 -3.21
CA LEU A 212 -20.76 -11.16 -4.40
C LEU A 212 -21.54 -11.99 -5.42
N VAL A 213 -22.70 -11.51 -5.85
CA VAL A 213 -23.54 -12.20 -6.85
C VAL A 213 -23.97 -11.25 -7.96
N PHE A 214 -24.30 -11.80 -9.13
CA PHE A 214 -24.60 -11.04 -10.34
C PHE A 214 -25.99 -11.35 -10.89
N GLY A 215 -26.61 -10.35 -11.52
CA GLY A 215 -27.92 -10.43 -12.15
C GLY A 215 -29.06 -10.44 -11.13
N HIS A 216 -29.21 -11.52 -10.35
CA HIS A 216 -30.29 -11.66 -9.38
C HIS A 216 -29.75 -11.66 -7.94
N PRO A 217 -30.35 -10.91 -6.99
CA PRO A 217 -29.87 -10.83 -5.61
C PRO A 217 -29.96 -12.18 -4.88
N CYS A 218 -30.81 -13.10 -5.34
CA CYS A 218 -30.97 -14.46 -4.81
C CYS A 218 -30.12 -15.52 -5.51
N ALA A 219 -29.20 -15.14 -6.41
CA ALA A 219 -28.38 -16.12 -7.12
C ALA A 219 -27.54 -16.96 -6.13
N VAL A 220 -27.24 -18.19 -6.51
CA VAL A 220 -26.41 -19.09 -5.69
C VAL A 220 -25.01 -18.49 -5.56
N PRO A 221 -24.51 -18.22 -4.33
CA PRO A 221 -23.18 -17.67 -4.13
C PRO A 221 -22.09 -18.68 -4.51
N GLN A 222 -21.08 -18.22 -5.25
CA GLN A 222 -19.90 -19.00 -5.66
C GLN A 222 -18.60 -18.47 -5.03
N ASN A 223 -18.75 -17.61 -4.02
CA ASN A 223 -17.68 -16.97 -3.27
C ASN A 223 -18.22 -16.60 -1.88
N ALA A 224 -17.33 -16.46 -0.91
CA ALA A 224 -17.66 -16.13 0.46
C ALA A 224 -16.45 -15.48 1.12
N LEU A 225 -16.53 -14.19 1.45
CA LEU A 225 -15.46 -13.45 2.10
C LEU A 225 -15.83 -13.17 3.54
N LYS A 226 -14.93 -13.49 4.47
CA LYS A 226 -15.02 -12.99 5.84
C LYS A 226 -14.81 -11.48 5.82
N VAL A 227 -15.67 -10.77 6.53
CA VAL A 227 -15.50 -9.31 6.70
C VAL A 227 -14.48 -9.06 7.80
N VAL A 228 -13.47 -8.25 7.50
CA VAL A 228 -12.49 -7.82 8.49
C VAL A 228 -13.22 -7.03 9.58
N GLN A 229 -13.25 -7.59 10.78
CA GLN A 229 -13.93 -7.01 11.93
C GLN A 229 -13.14 -5.81 12.44
N PRO A 230 -13.79 -4.65 12.61
CA PRO A 230 -13.12 -3.49 13.16
C PRO A 230 -13.06 -3.60 14.70
N PRO A 231 -12.12 -2.92 15.38
CA PRO A 231 -12.06 -2.90 16.83
C PRO A 231 -13.31 -2.23 17.44
N ALA A 232 -13.51 -2.43 18.75
CA ALA A 232 -14.54 -1.70 19.48
C ALA A 232 -14.31 -0.18 19.35
N GLU A 233 -15.41 0.57 19.30
CA GLU A 233 -15.32 2.04 19.27
C GLU A 233 -14.75 2.56 20.59
N GLU A 234 -13.67 3.33 20.48
CA GLU A 234 -13.10 4.05 21.61
C GLU A 234 -13.68 5.47 21.68
N PRO A 235 -13.96 6.00 22.87
CA PRO A 235 -14.39 7.38 23.02
C PRO A 235 -13.31 8.34 22.48
N PRO A 236 -13.70 9.45 21.82
CA PRO A 236 -12.75 10.43 21.31
C PRO A 236 -11.87 10.97 22.45
N ASN A 237 -10.55 10.86 22.30
CA ASN A 237 -9.60 11.47 23.22
C ASN A 237 -8.81 12.57 22.48
N PRO A 238 -9.17 13.85 22.67
CA PRO A 238 -8.51 14.96 21.96
C PRO A 238 -7.05 15.14 22.38
N ASN A 239 -6.63 14.58 23.51
CA ASN A 239 -5.26 14.64 24.01
C ASN A 239 -4.42 13.44 23.57
N ARG A 240 -4.98 12.48 22.84
CA ARG A 240 -4.23 11.33 22.33
C ARG A 240 -3.26 11.81 21.24
N SER A 241 -2.04 11.27 21.26
CA SER A 241 -1.10 11.45 20.16
C SER A 241 -1.67 10.82 18.88
N LEU A 242 -1.36 11.42 17.72
CA LEU A 242 -1.78 10.83 16.45
C LEU A 242 -1.04 9.50 16.26
N ARG A 243 -1.82 8.43 16.07
CA ARG A 243 -1.31 7.09 15.80
C ARG A 243 -0.96 6.99 14.34
N THR A 244 0.22 6.48 14.04
CA THR A 244 0.69 6.34 12.66
C THR A 244 1.09 4.90 12.34
N GLY A 245 0.82 4.47 11.11
CA GLY A 245 1.17 3.16 10.60
C GLY A 245 1.84 3.24 9.23
N ILE A 246 2.41 2.13 8.78
CA ILE A 246 3.02 2.00 7.45
C ILE A 246 2.44 0.80 6.73
N CYS A 247 2.13 1.01 5.45
CA CYS A 247 1.89 -0.03 4.47
C CYS A 247 3.09 -0.10 3.54
N VAL A 248 3.82 -1.21 3.61
CA VAL A 248 4.99 -1.45 2.77
C VAL A 248 4.55 -2.18 1.52
N LYS A 249 5.18 -1.83 0.41
CA LYS A 249 5.22 -2.67 -0.77
C LYS A 249 5.55 -4.13 -0.42
N TYR A 250 5.04 -5.08 -1.20
CA TYR A 250 5.45 -6.48 -1.03
C TYR A 250 6.98 -6.63 -1.09
N LEU A 251 7.52 -7.45 -0.20
CA LEU A 251 8.96 -7.61 -0.03
C LEU A 251 9.51 -8.64 -1.02
N ARG A 252 10.47 -8.21 -1.84
CA ARG A 252 11.07 -9.03 -2.90
C ARG A 252 12.59 -8.89 -2.89
N PHE A 253 13.26 -9.81 -2.20
CA PHE A 253 14.72 -9.81 -2.03
C PHE A 253 15.27 -11.24 -2.21
N PRO A 254 15.17 -11.82 -3.43
CA PRO A 254 15.56 -13.21 -3.66
C PRO A 254 17.08 -13.43 -3.57
N ASP A 255 17.87 -12.42 -3.96
CA ASP A 255 19.31 -12.56 -4.18
C ASP A 255 20.17 -11.65 -3.28
N VAL A 256 19.55 -10.90 -2.36
CA VAL A 256 20.24 -9.91 -1.51
C VAL A 256 19.75 -10.02 -0.07
N ASP A 257 20.70 -10.16 0.85
CA ASP A 257 20.41 -10.10 2.29
C ASP A 257 20.33 -8.63 2.71
N ILE A 258 19.13 -8.20 3.07
CA ILE A 258 18.85 -6.83 3.52
C ILE A 258 18.59 -6.75 5.02
N SER A 259 18.91 -7.81 5.77
CA SER A 259 18.51 -7.97 7.17
C SER A 259 18.99 -6.82 8.06
N GLU A 260 20.25 -6.39 7.94
CA GLU A 260 20.79 -5.27 8.73
C GLU A 260 20.10 -3.94 8.36
N ARG A 261 19.83 -3.71 7.07
CA ARG A 261 19.11 -2.51 6.61
C ARG A 261 17.67 -2.48 7.11
N LEU A 262 17.01 -3.63 7.19
CA LEU A 262 15.67 -3.74 7.77
C LEU A 262 15.66 -3.44 9.25
N VAL A 263 16.66 -3.89 10.01
CA VAL A 263 16.77 -3.55 11.43
C VAL A 263 16.94 -2.03 11.59
N GLU A 264 17.85 -1.41 10.85
CA GLU A 264 18.02 0.05 10.88
C GLU A 264 16.72 0.78 10.51
N TRP A 265 16.05 0.36 9.44
CA TRP A 265 14.83 1.00 8.98
C TRP A 265 13.66 0.82 9.97
N LEU A 266 13.42 -0.39 10.47
CA LEU A 266 12.32 -0.68 11.42
C LEU A 266 12.52 0.03 12.76
N GLU A 267 13.74 0.05 13.29
CA GLU A 267 14.02 0.81 14.52
C GLU A 267 13.91 2.31 14.29
N LEU A 268 14.26 2.83 13.10
CA LEU A 268 14.02 4.23 12.77
C LEU A 268 12.52 4.54 12.67
N MET A 269 11.71 3.68 12.05
CA MET A 269 10.25 3.86 12.00
C MET A 269 9.65 3.91 13.42
N ARG A 270 10.11 3.03 14.31
CA ARG A 270 9.73 3.05 15.74
C ARG A 270 10.09 4.38 16.40
N LEU A 271 11.29 4.92 16.16
CA LEU A 271 11.71 6.21 16.70
C LEU A 271 10.91 7.39 16.13
N LEU A 272 10.45 7.29 14.88
CA LEU A 272 9.55 8.27 14.26
C LEU A 272 8.11 8.19 14.78
N GLY A 273 7.80 7.25 15.68
CA GLY A 273 6.49 7.09 16.32
C GLY A 273 5.52 6.21 15.55
N VAL A 274 6.01 5.33 14.68
CA VAL A 274 5.20 4.34 13.96
C VAL A 274 4.77 3.24 14.92
N GLY A 275 3.47 2.98 14.97
CA GLY A 275 2.89 1.96 15.84
C GLY A 275 2.90 0.55 15.22
N ARG A 276 2.72 0.45 13.90
CA ARG A 276 2.80 -0.82 13.16
C ARG A 276 3.22 -0.59 11.72
N VAL A 277 3.97 -1.55 11.21
CA VAL A 277 4.34 -1.72 9.81
C VAL A 277 3.62 -2.97 9.30
N MET A 278 2.93 -2.87 8.17
CA MET A 278 2.35 -4.03 7.50
C MET A 278 3.08 -4.25 6.18
N ALA A 279 3.47 -5.50 5.91
CA ALA A 279 4.17 -5.88 4.70
C ALA A 279 3.67 -7.23 4.18
N TYR A 280 4.03 -7.55 2.94
CA TYR A 280 3.62 -8.79 2.29
C TYR A 280 4.84 -9.61 1.88
N ASP A 281 4.89 -10.87 2.30
CA ASP A 281 5.87 -11.87 1.89
C ASP A 281 5.30 -12.70 0.73
N ILE A 282 5.96 -12.58 -0.42
CA ILE A 282 5.61 -13.27 -1.67
C ILE A 282 6.41 -14.56 -1.89
N GLY A 283 7.12 -15.04 -0.88
CA GLY A 283 7.96 -16.24 -0.97
C GLY A 283 9.33 -16.01 -1.61
N GLU A 284 9.74 -14.74 -1.80
CA GLU A 284 11.01 -14.36 -2.42
C GLU A 284 11.94 -13.62 -1.42
N LEU A 285 12.04 -14.15 -0.19
CA LEU A 285 12.92 -13.63 0.86
C LEU A 285 14.05 -14.59 1.17
N MET A 286 15.25 -14.06 1.39
CA MET A 286 16.37 -14.84 1.93
C MET A 286 16.08 -15.33 3.36
N PRO A 287 16.64 -16.49 3.78
CA PRO A 287 16.39 -17.05 5.12
C PRO A 287 16.70 -16.11 6.29
N ASN A 288 17.79 -15.32 6.19
CA ASN A 288 18.13 -14.33 7.20
C ASN A 288 17.08 -13.21 7.27
N THR A 289 16.66 -12.69 6.12
CA THR A 289 15.61 -11.68 6.01
C THR A 289 14.31 -12.19 6.65
N SER A 290 13.89 -13.42 6.34
CA SER A 290 12.70 -14.03 6.94
C SER A 290 12.83 -14.17 8.46
N ARG A 291 14.00 -14.57 8.97
CA ARG A 291 14.25 -14.66 10.42
C ARG A 291 14.18 -13.29 11.09
N THR A 292 14.73 -12.25 10.47
CA THR A 292 14.67 -10.88 10.96
C THR A 292 13.25 -10.36 11.02
N LEU A 293 12.46 -10.53 9.95
CA LEU A 293 11.06 -10.10 9.96
C LEU A 293 10.23 -10.89 10.98
N THR A 294 10.51 -12.19 11.17
CA THR A 294 9.84 -13.03 12.19
C THR A 294 10.06 -12.48 13.61
N HIS A 295 11.23 -11.91 13.90
CA HIS A 295 11.49 -11.26 15.19
C HIS A 295 10.54 -10.09 15.44
N TYR A 296 10.35 -9.21 14.45
CA TYR A 296 9.44 -8.07 14.53
C TYR A 296 7.95 -8.44 14.48
N SER A 297 7.61 -9.56 13.86
CA SER A 297 6.23 -10.09 13.84
C SER A 297 5.86 -10.90 15.09
N GLY A 298 6.82 -11.24 15.94
CA GLY A 298 6.55 -11.96 17.18
C GLY A 298 5.69 -11.16 18.14
N SER A 299 4.84 -11.84 18.91
CA SER A 299 3.90 -11.21 19.87
C SER A 299 4.55 -10.35 20.95
N ARG A 300 5.86 -10.52 21.19
CA ARG A 300 6.64 -9.67 22.11
C ARG A 300 6.99 -8.30 21.53
N ASP A 301 7.19 -8.22 20.21
CA ASP A 301 7.59 -6.99 19.53
C ASP A 301 6.36 -6.33 18.89
N GLY A 302 5.71 -7.03 17.97
CA GLY A 302 4.43 -6.63 17.37
C GLY A 302 4.52 -5.41 16.44
N LEU A 303 5.71 -4.93 16.09
CA LEU A 303 5.86 -3.81 15.15
C LEU A 303 5.47 -4.21 13.73
N LEU A 304 5.70 -5.46 13.31
CA LEU A 304 5.49 -5.90 11.93
C LEU A 304 4.32 -6.90 11.80
N ASP A 305 3.29 -6.55 11.04
CA ASP A 305 2.31 -7.50 10.51
C ASP A 305 2.77 -7.99 9.12
N LEU A 306 3.39 -9.18 9.09
CA LEU A 306 3.87 -9.81 7.86
C LEU A 306 2.84 -10.80 7.33
N ARG A 307 2.24 -10.47 6.18
CA ARG A 307 1.18 -11.28 5.55
C ARG A 307 1.74 -12.07 4.37
N LYS A 308 1.28 -13.30 4.17
CA LYS A 308 1.59 -14.05 2.94
C LYS A 308 0.73 -13.55 1.78
N PHE A 309 1.31 -13.49 0.59
CA PHE A 309 0.59 -13.11 -0.63
C PHE A 309 1.08 -13.91 -1.85
N GLU A 310 0.14 -14.39 -2.66
CA GLU A 310 0.43 -15.05 -3.93
C GLU A 310 -0.21 -14.29 -5.09
N PHE A 311 0.61 -13.99 -6.10
CA PHE A 311 0.14 -13.35 -7.33
C PHE A 311 -0.86 -14.24 -8.07
N ILE A 312 -1.80 -13.60 -8.76
CA ILE A 312 -2.66 -14.28 -9.73
C ILE A 312 -1.74 -14.82 -10.85
N GLN A 313 -1.71 -16.15 -11.02
CA GLN A 313 -0.90 -16.80 -12.04
C GLN A 313 -1.52 -16.54 -13.42
N GLU A 314 -1.03 -15.50 -14.10
CA GLU A 314 -1.35 -15.22 -15.50
C GLU A 314 -0.08 -15.25 -16.36
N THR A 315 -0.26 -15.16 -17.67
CA THR A 315 0.79 -15.31 -18.68
C THR A 315 2.03 -14.45 -18.39
N LYS A 316 3.21 -14.89 -18.84
CA LYS A 316 4.47 -14.12 -18.69
C LYS A 316 4.42 -12.73 -19.35
N ASP A 317 3.46 -12.51 -20.23
CA ASP A 317 3.23 -11.23 -20.89
C ASP A 317 2.86 -10.16 -19.85
N HIS A 318 3.52 -9.00 -19.94
CA HIS A 318 3.27 -7.85 -19.07
C HIS A 318 3.49 -8.08 -17.55
N GLN A 319 4.25 -9.10 -17.14
CA GLN A 319 4.51 -9.42 -15.72
C GLN A 319 4.89 -8.20 -14.86
N ARG A 320 5.77 -7.32 -15.37
CA ARG A 320 6.18 -6.10 -14.63
C ARG A 320 5.02 -5.13 -14.41
N PHE A 321 4.13 -4.99 -15.38
CA PHE A 321 2.98 -4.11 -15.28
C PHE A 321 1.93 -4.69 -14.31
N GLN A 322 1.70 -6.01 -14.37
CA GLN A 322 0.85 -6.72 -13.41
C GLN A 322 1.37 -6.57 -11.97
N GLN A 323 2.69 -6.63 -11.77
CA GLN A 323 3.32 -6.39 -10.47
C GLN A 323 3.03 -4.99 -9.92
N ILE A 324 3.05 -3.96 -10.77
CA ILE A 324 2.73 -2.58 -10.38
C ILE A 324 1.25 -2.47 -10.01
N ILE A 325 0.36 -3.04 -10.82
CA ILE A 325 -1.09 -3.04 -10.54
C ILE A 325 -1.41 -3.77 -9.22
N THR A 326 -0.75 -4.91 -8.98
CA THR A 326 -0.91 -5.69 -7.74
C THR A 326 -0.38 -4.93 -6.52
N GLU A 327 0.67 -4.11 -6.68
CA GLU A 327 1.14 -3.20 -5.63
C GLU A 327 -0.02 -2.33 -5.11
N VAL A 328 -0.83 -1.79 -6.04
CA VAL A 328 -1.98 -0.93 -5.71
C VAL A 328 -3.09 -1.68 -4.97
N LEU A 329 -3.33 -2.95 -5.31
CA LEU A 329 -4.24 -3.81 -4.54
C LEU A 329 -3.82 -3.90 -3.07
N LEU A 330 -2.54 -4.20 -2.83
CA LEU A 330 -1.99 -4.44 -1.49
C LEU A 330 -1.96 -3.18 -0.62
N TYR A 331 -1.77 -2.01 -1.22
CA TYR A 331 -1.91 -0.74 -0.52
C TYR A 331 -3.33 -0.52 -0.02
N ASN A 332 -4.34 -0.85 -0.83
CA ASN A 332 -5.73 -0.69 -0.42
C ASN A 332 -6.12 -1.76 0.62
N ASP A 333 -5.66 -3.01 0.53
CA ASP A 333 -5.84 -4.00 1.61
C ASP A 333 -5.27 -3.48 2.95
N CYS A 334 -4.02 -3.06 2.93
CA CYS A 334 -3.35 -2.59 4.15
C CYS A 334 -4.04 -1.35 4.73
N PHE A 335 -4.45 -0.41 3.87
CA PHE A 335 -5.19 0.78 4.29
C PHE A 335 -6.51 0.42 4.97
N TYR A 336 -7.30 -0.46 4.37
CA TYR A 336 -8.61 -0.84 4.91
C TYR A 336 -8.51 -1.64 6.22
N ARG A 337 -7.43 -2.43 6.39
CA ARG A 337 -7.10 -3.06 7.69
C ARG A 337 -6.66 -2.06 8.76
N SER A 338 -6.12 -0.91 8.33
CA SER A 338 -5.51 0.10 9.20
C SER A 338 -6.48 1.21 9.63
N LEU A 339 -7.70 1.25 9.10
CA LEU A 339 -8.63 2.37 9.26
C LEU A 339 -8.85 2.82 10.70
N TYR A 340 -8.92 1.86 11.63
CA TYR A 340 -9.30 2.12 13.02
C TYR A 340 -8.11 2.08 13.99
N ASP A 341 -6.99 1.53 13.53
CA ASP A 341 -5.76 1.38 14.32
C ASP A 341 -4.90 2.65 14.27
N PHE A 342 -4.97 3.40 13.17
CA PHE A 342 -4.15 4.58 12.93
C PHE A 342 -4.98 5.78 12.50
N ASP A 343 -4.49 6.98 12.80
CA ASP A 343 -5.06 8.24 12.33
C ASP A 343 -4.45 8.62 10.96
N PHE A 344 -3.19 8.22 10.73
CA PHE A 344 -2.51 8.36 9.44
C PHE A 344 -1.70 7.11 9.08
N VAL A 345 -1.64 6.79 7.79
CA VAL A 345 -0.86 5.66 7.26
C VAL A 345 0.03 6.13 6.12
N ALA A 346 1.31 5.75 6.14
CA ALA A 346 2.22 5.97 5.01
C ALA A 346 2.22 4.79 4.04
N MET A 347 2.28 5.06 2.74
CA MET A 347 2.63 4.06 1.72
C MET A 347 4.10 4.26 1.35
N MET A 348 4.99 3.30 1.64
CA MET A 348 6.44 3.48 1.39
C MET A 348 7.20 2.17 1.16
N ASP A 349 8.37 2.30 0.53
CA ASP A 349 9.34 1.21 0.36
C ASP A 349 10.33 1.19 1.54
N VAL A 350 11.05 0.07 1.74
CA VAL A 350 11.97 -0.12 2.89
C VAL A 350 13.29 0.67 2.78
N ASP A 351 13.51 1.33 1.65
CA ASP A 351 14.61 2.26 1.38
C ASP A 351 14.16 3.73 1.40
N GLU A 352 12.96 4.00 1.88
CA GLU A 352 12.37 5.33 1.96
C GLU A 352 12.06 5.74 3.40
N VAL A 353 12.25 7.03 3.70
CA VAL A 353 11.93 7.60 5.02
C VAL A 353 11.29 8.98 4.84
N ILE A 354 10.05 9.14 5.29
CA ILE A 354 9.49 10.48 5.52
C ILE A 354 10.16 11.03 6.78
N MET A 355 11.11 11.95 6.59
CA MET A 355 11.92 12.52 7.65
C MET A 355 11.34 13.88 8.07
N PRO A 356 10.83 14.03 9.30
CA PRO A 356 10.52 15.34 9.88
C PRO A 356 11.79 16.17 10.02
N LEU A 357 11.72 17.48 9.81
CA LEU A 357 12.87 18.39 9.87
C LEU A 357 12.74 19.40 11.01
N GLY A 358 13.83 20.11 11.31
CA GLY A 358 13.86 21.12 12.35
C GLY A 358 13.60 20.56 13.74
N LYS A 359 12.56 21.07 14.42
CA LYS A 359 12.22 20.71 15.81
C LYS A 359 11.37 19.44 15.96
N TYR A 360 10.82 18.90 14.87
CA TYR A 360 9.94 17.74 14.91
C TYR A 360 10.76 16.44 14.95
N LEU A 361 10.42 15.54 15.86
CA LEU A 361 11.12 14.25 16.05
C LEU A 361 10.25 13.03 15.73
N SER A 362 8.94 13.21 15.56
CA SER A 362 8.01 12.14 15.23
C SER A 362 7.03 12.57 14.14
N TRP A 363 6.42 11.60 13.46
CA TRP A 363 5.34 11.86 12.51
C TRP A 363 4.12 12.50 13.18
N SER A 364 3.80 12.10 14.41
CA SER A 364 2.71 12.70 15.16
C SER A 364 2.95 14.20 15.42
N ASP A 365 4.17 14.60 15.77
CA ASP A 365 4.49 16.01 16.02
C ASP A 365 4.43 16.84 14.75
N LEU A 366 4.94 16.28 13.64
CA LEU A 366 4.90 16.91 12.34
C LEU A 366 3.44 17.07 11.84
N LEU A 367 2.64 16.01 11.90
CA LEU A 367 1.24 16.03 11.48
C LEU A 367 0.41 17.05 12.28
N ARG A 368 0.64 17.15 13.60
CA ARG A 368 -0.02 18.15 14.43
C ARG A 368 0.30 19.57 13.96
N GLU A 369 1.56 19.86 13.65
CA GLU A 369 1.94 21.16 13.10
C GLU A 369 1.28 21.40 11.74
N LEU A 370 1.30 20.42 10.84
CA LEU A 370 0.72 20.56 9.50
C LEU A 370 -0.78 20.86 9.56
N GLN A 371 -1.51 20.19 10.47
CA GLN A 371 -2.93 20.45 10.71
C GLN A 371 -3.19 21.86 11.27
N ILE A 372 -2.34 22.34 12.18
CA ILE A 372 -2.46 23.72 12.73
C ILE A 372 -2.21 24.77 11.65
N ARG A 373 -1.27 24.53 10.73
CA ARG A 373 -0.91 25.47 9.65
C ARG A 373 -1.93 25.52 8.52
N ASP A 374 -2.69 24.46 8.32
CA ASP A 374 -3.63 24.35 7.20
C ASP A 374 -4.95 25.07 7.51
N VAL A 375 -4.91 26.40 7.46
CA VAL A 375 -6.09 27.26 7.74
C VAL A 375 -7.14 27.23 6.63
N ASN A 376 -6.81 26.68 5.46
CA ASN A 376 -7.67 26.70 4.27
C ASN A 376 -8.53 25.45 4.12
N CYS A 377 -8.26 24.40 4.89
CA CYS A 377 -8.95 23.12 4.80
C CYS A 377 -9.17 22.54 6.19
N THR A 378 -10.42 22.20 6.52
CA THR A 378 -10.76 21.55 7.80
C THR A 378 -10.08 20.19 7.95
N ALA A 379 -9.90 19.48 6.83
CA ALA A 379 -9.22 18.20 6.78
C ALA A 379 -8.57 17.97 5.40
N ARG A 380 -7.55 17.09 5.38
CA ARG A 380 -6.83 16.67 4.18
C ARG A 380 -6.90 15.16 4.02
N SER A 381 -6.97 14.69 2.78
CA SER A 381 -6.83 13.28 2.46
C SER A 381 -5.42 12.76 2.73
N SER A 382 -4.40 13.62 2.55
CA SER A 382 -3.00 13.25 2.75
C SER A 382 -2.07 14.46 2.80
N TYR A 383 -0.93 14.27 3.48
CA TYR A 383 0.23 15.18 3.48
C TYR A 383 1.40 14.51 2.78
N CYS A 384 1.89 15.10 1.70
CA CYS A 384 2.81 14.50 0.74
C CYS A 384 4.19 15.17 0.79
N PHE A 385 5.23 14.34 0.76
CA PHE A 385 6.60 14.76 0.96
C PHE A 385 7.40 14.57 -0.32
N ARG A 386 8.13 15.62 -0.71
CA ARG A 386 8.95 15.62 -1.91
C ARG A 386 10.14 14.67 -1.75
N ASN A 387 10.36 13.86 -2.77
CA ASN A 387 11.47 12.92 -2.83
C ASN A 387 12.81 13.66 -2.97
N VAL A 388 13.83 13.17 -2.26
CA VAL A 388 15.22 13.49 -2.53
C VAL A 388 16.09 12.26 -2.35
N TYR A 389 16.97 12.02 -3.32
CA TYR A 389 17.81 10.83 -3.37
C TYR A 389 19.06 10.96 -2.49
N PHE A 390 19.36 9.87 -1.77
CA PHE A 390 20.61 9.59 -1.07
C PHE A 390 21.31 8.41 -1.77
N PRO A 391 22.02 8.66 -2.88
CA PRO A 391 22.58 7.62 -3.73
C PRO A 391 23.83 7.00 -3.09
N LYS A 392 24.02 5.70 -3.30
CA LYS A 392 25.22 4.97 -2.84
C LYS A 392 26.50 5.45 -3.52
N GLU A 393 26.36 6.12 -4.66
CA GLU A 393 27.44 6.67 -5.47
C GLU A 393 28.07 7.91 -4.80
N LEU A 394 27.33 8.58 -3.91
CA LEU A 394 27.84 9.70 -3.14
C LEU A 394 28.65 9.21 -1.92
N PRO A 395 29.59 10.03 -1.40
CA PRO A 395 30.45 9.61 -0.31
C PRO A 395 29.67 9.20 0.95
N GLU A 396 30.03 8.04 1.51
CA GLU A 396 29.54 7.60 2.82
C GLU A 396 30.48 8.01 3.96
N ASP A 397 29.93 8.12 5.17
CA ASP A 397 30.70 8.35 6.39
C ASP A 397 31.14 7.01 7.01
N SER A 398 32.36 6.60 6.68
CA SER A 398 32.96 5.35 7.18
C SER A 398 33.17 5.28 8.70
N SER A 399 32.99 6.39 9.45
CA SER A 399 33.08 6.38 10.91
C SER A 399 31.86 5.74 11.58
N ILE A 400 30.74 5.62 10.87
CA ILE A 400 29.54 4.93 11.34
C ILE A 400 29.64 3.45 10.95
N PRO A 401 29.34 2.47 11.84
CA PRO A 401 29.47 1.04 11.50
C PRO A 401 28.63 0.61 10.28
N SER A 402 29.12 -0.38 9.52
CA SER A 402 28.52 -0.79 8.23
C SER A 402 27.05 -1.21 8.22
N PRO A 403 26.46 -1.77 9.30
CA PRO A 403 25.03 -2.11 9.32
C PRO A 403 24.12 -0.90 9.20
N PHE A 404 24.60 0.28 9.56
CA PHE A 404 23.83 1.51 9.62
C PHE A 404 23.95 2.28 8.29
N TYR A 405 23.39 1.69 7.26
CA TYR A 405 23.44 2.21 5.90
C TYR A 405 22.91 3.65 5.80
N MET A 406 21.75 3.94 6.36
CA MET A 406 21.12 5.27 6.29
C MET A 406 21.91 6.31 7.12
N LEU A 407 22.48 5.94 8.27
CA LEU A 407 23.33 6.83 9.06
C LEU A 407 24.70 7.12 8.40
N ARG A 408 25.20 6.19 7.58
CA ARG A 408 26.41 6.37 6.76
C ARG A 408 26.18 7.27 5.54
N HIS A 409 25.02 7.13 4.88
CA HIS A 409 24.69 7.86 3.66
C HIS A 409 23.93 9.14 3.97
N VAL A 410 24.66 10.19 4.35
CA VAL A 410 24.10 11.53 4.68
C VAL A 410 24.45 12.59 3.64
N VAL A 411 24.87 12.18 2.45
CA VAL A 411 25.04 13.07 1.30
C VAL A 411 23.95 12.74 0.30
N ARG A 412 23.21 13.76 -0.13
CA ARG A 412 22.09 13.65 -1.08
C ARG A 412 22.30 14.53 -2.29
N VAL A 413 21.56 14.24 -3.37
CA VAL A 413 21.48 15.17 -4.50
C VAL A 413 20.95 16.53 -4.04
N ALA A 414 21.32 17.59 -4.77
CA ALA A 414 21.08 18.96 -4.32
C ALA A 414 19.60 19.33 -4.25
N GLU A 415 18.80 18.81 -5.17
CA GLU A 415 17.42 19.22 -5.43
C GLU A 415 16.43 18.09 -5.15
N HIS A 416 15.29 18.46 -4.59
CA HIS A 416 14.13 17.57 -4.49
C HIS A 416 13.50 17.38 -5.86
N LEU A 417 12.87 16.23 -6.07
CA LEU A 417 12.02 16.01 -7.23
C LEU A 417 10.79 16.93 -7.23
N ASN A 418 10.17 17.04 -8.39
CA ASN A 418 8.90 17.74 -8.56
C ASN A 418 7.84 17.19 -7.58
N PRO A 419 6.98 18.03 -6.98
CA PRO A 419 5.90 17.60 -6.07
C PRO A 419 4.92 16.56 -6.63
N ALA A 420 4.89 16.33 -7.94
CA ALA A 420 4.07 15.31 -8.59
C ALA A 420 4.84 14.02 -8.91
N MET A 421 6.14 13.93 -8.60
CA MET A 421 7.00 12.80 -8.96
C MET A 421 7.57 12.09 -7.73
N ALA A 422 7.37 10.78 -7.67
CA ALA A 422 7.93 9.89 -6.65
C ALA A 422 7.71 10.34 -5.19
N ILE A 423 6.68 11.15 -4.95
CA ILE A 423 6.29 11.57 -3.60
C ILE A 423 5.73 10.38 -2.83
N LYS A 424 5.79 10.46 -1.50
CA LYS A 424 5.05 9.58 -0.60
C LYS A 424 4.29 10.44 0.38
N CYS A 425 3.14 9.96 0.85
CA CYS A 425 2.29 10.74 1.73
C CYS A 425 1.94 9.98 3.01
N LEU A 426 1.64 10.75 4.06
CA LEU A 426 0.88 10.31 5.21
C LEU A 426 -0.61 10.51 4.88
N HIS A 427 -1.33 9.41 4.65
CA HIS A 427 -2.74 9.41 4.27
C HIS A 427 -3.63 9.38 5.50
N SER A 428 -4.62 10.28 5.57
CA SER A 428 -5.59 10.29 6.66
C SER A 428 -6.54 9.09 6.52
N THR A 429 -6.58 8.24 7.54
CA THR A 429 -7.53 7.12 7.60
C THR A 429 -8.98 7.59 7.75
N GLY A 430 -9.20 8.82 8.24
CA GLY A 430 -10.54 9.42 8.32
C GLY A 430 -11.12 9.84 6.97
N HIS A 431 -10.28 10.07 5.95
CA HIS A 431 -10.72 10.76 4.72
C HIS A 431 -10.32 10.08 3.41
N ALA A 432 -9.17 9.41 3.34
CA ALA A 432 -8.79 8.72 2.12
C ALA A 432 -9.69 7.48 1.87
N SER A 433 -10.00 7.17 0.61
CA SER A 433 -10.84 6.02 0.27
C SER A 433 -10.20 5.09 -0.76
N VAL A 434 -9.34 5.61 -1.63
CA VAL A 434 -8.55 4.80 -2.56
C VAL A 434 -7.14 5.34 -2.61
N LEU A 435 -6.15 4.47 -2.47
CA LEU A 435 -4.74 4.84 -2.43
C LEU A 435 -3.95 4.28 -3.62
N HIS A 436 -2.94 5.04 -4.02
CA HIS A 436 -1.83 4.62 -4.87
C HIS A 436 -0.54 4.71 -4.07
N ASN A 437 0.57 4.19 -4.61
CA ASN A 437 1.87 4.20 -3.93
C ASN A 437 2.39 5.63 -3.62
N HIS A 438 1.86 6.65 -4.29
CA HIS A 438 2.35 8.03 -4.22
C HIS A 438 1.36 8.98 -3.55
N PHE A 439 0.04 8.82 -3.77
CA PHE A 439 -0.98 9.76 -3.30
C PHE A 439 -2.36 9.10 -3.19
N ALA A 440 -3.29 9.76 -2.51
CA ALA A 440 -4.69 9.32 -2.47
C ALA A 440 -5.40 9.62 -3.81
N LEU A 441 -6.01 8.59 -4.42
CA LEU A 441 -6.75 8.69 -5.69
C LEU A 441 -8.19 9.16 -5.49
N LYS A 442 -8.80 8.79 -4.36
CA LYS A 442 -10.14 9.20 -3.96
C LYS A 442 -10.18 9.46 -2.46
N TRP A 443 -11.07 10.36 -2.04
CA TRP A 443 -11.28 10.74 -0.64
C TRP A 443 -12.70 11.29 -0.42
N MET A 444 -13.07 11.45 0.85
CA MET A 444 -14.38 11.95 1.30
C MET A 444 -14.22 13.08 2.32
N ASP A 445 -15.12 14.06 2.25
CA ASP A 445 -15.25 15.17 3.21
C ASP A 445 -13.94 15.88 3.58
N ALA A 446 -13.01 15.99 2.62
CA ALA A 446 -11.70 16.58 2.82
C ALA A 446 -11.17 17.24 1.55
N CYS A 447 -10.16 18.09 1.73
CA CYS A 447 -9.34 18.57 0.63
C CYS A 447 -8.39 17.47 0.15
N GLY A 448 -7.96 17.58 -1.11
CA GLY A 448 -7.01 16.64 -1.72
C GLY A 448 -5.61 16.68 -1.12
N PRO A 449 -4.70 15.85 -1.67
CA PRO A 449 -3.31 15.74 -1.22
C PRO A 449 -2.62 17.11 -1.10
N HIS A 450 -1.88 17.33 0.00
CA HIS A 450 -1.16 18.58 0.26
C HIS A 450 0.35 18.38 0.13
N ASP A 451 1.00 19.17 -0.72
CA ASP A 451 2.46 19.22 -0.84
C ASP A 451 3.09 19.93 0.37
N VAL A 452 3.82 19.17 1.19
CA VAL A 452 4.48 19.68 2.39
C VAL A 452 5.78 20.38 2.01
N SER A 453 5.99 21.57 2.59
CA SER A 453 7.25 22.30 2.40
C SER A 453 8.46 21.46 2.83
N PRO A 454 9.51 21.35 2.00
CA PRO A 454 10.77 20.70 2.35
C PRO A 454 11.50 21.28 3.56
N ASP A 455 11.05 22.40 4.14
CA ASP A 455 11.58 22.93 5.40
C ASP A 455 10.99 22.22 6.64
N LEU A 456 9.85 21.54 6.48
CA LEU A 456 9.14 20.83 7.55
C LEU A 456 9.36 19.33 7.52
N GLY A 457 9.42 18.76 6.31
CA GLY A 457 9.64 17.33 6.12
C GLY A 457 9.97 17.01 4.67
N GLN A 458 10.70 15.92 4.47
CA GLN A 458 11.07 15.45 3.14
C GLN A 458 11.03 13.93 3.08
N LEU A 459 10.88 13.37 1.88
CA LEU A 459 11.04 11.95 1.63
C LEU A 459 12.48 11.67 1.24
N GLN A 460 13.22 11.02 2.14
CA GLN A 460 14.57 10.53 1.87
C GLN A 460 14.47 9.19 1.14
N HIS A 461 15.11 9.06 -0.01
CA HIS A 461 15.09 7.84 -0.80
C HIS A 461 16.52 7.32 -1.01
N TYR A 462 16.85 6.21 -0.35
CA TYR A 462 18.18 5.64 -0.26
C TYR A 462 18.52 4.73 -1.46
N ARG A 463 18.53 5.33 -2.65
CA ARG A 463 18.63 4.65 -3.94
C ARG A 463 19.47 5.43 -4.95
N HIS A 464 19.95 4.73 -5.99
CA HIS A 464 20.54 5.35 -7.18
C HIS A 464 19.59 6.35 -7.84
N VAL A 465 20.16 7.32 -8.56
CA VAL A 465 19.43 8.31 -9.35
C VAL A 465 19.19 7.80 -10.77
N ASP A 466 18.09 8.25 -11.38
CA ASP A 466 17.82 8.02 -12.81
C ASP A 466 18.68 8.91 -13.71
N ASP A 467 18.93 10.16 -13.28
CA ASP A 467 19.83 11.09 -13.97
C ASP A 467 21.17 11.20 -13.24
N VAL A 468 22.18 10.50 -13.77
CA VAL A 468 23.54 10.46 -13.21
C VAL A 468 24.20 11.83 -13.08
N LYS A 469 23.76 12.85 -13.85
CA LYS A 469 24.31 14.21 -13.74
C LYS A 469 24.05 14.82 -12.37
N THR A 470 22.95 14.43 -11.72
CA THR A 470 22.56 14.93 -10.39
C THR A 470 23.50 14.49 -9.27
N LEU A 471 24.41 13.54 -9.56
CA LEU A 471 25.48 13.15 -8.62
C LEU A 471 26.55 14.23 -8.47
N ASP A 472 26.69 15.13 -9.45
CA ASP A 472 27.71 16.18 -9.45
C ASP A 472 27.10 17.59 -9.54
N GLU A 473 26.02 17.75 -10.34
CA GLU A 473 25.44 19.05 -10.68
C GLU A 473 23.91 19.08 -10.51
N PRO A 474 23.36 20.01 -9.69
CA PRO A 474 24.07 20.91 -8.78
C PRO A 474 24.79 20.15 -7.67
N THR A 475 25.79 20.79 -7.06
CA THR A 475 26.66 20.15 -6.05
C THR A 475 25.84 19.47 -4.95
N PRO A 476 26.06 18.16 -4.71
CA PRO A 476 25.40 17.42 -3.64
C PRO A 476 25.50 18.08 -2.28
N LYS A 477 24.49 17.84 -1.45
CA LYS A 477 24.36 18.48 -0.13
C LYS A 477 24.52 17.43 0.96
N ARG A 478 25.28 17.78 1.99
CA ARG A 478 25.28 17.03 3.25
C ARG A 478 23.98 17.33 4.00
N ASP A 479 23.26 16.26 4.35
CA ASP A 479 21.99 16.27 5.07
C ASP A 479 22.02 15.18 6.13
N ASP A 480 22.42 15.57 7.34
CA ASP A 480 22.59 14.68 8.49
C ASP A 480 21.38 14.71 9.45
N ASN A 481 20.20 15.12 8.99
CA ASN A 481 18.99 15.22 9.82
C ASN A 481 18.60 13.89 10.51
N ILE A 482 18.88 12.75 9.85
CA ILE A 482 18.68 11.41 10.40
C ILE A 482 19.53 11.17 11.66
N ARG A 483 20.68 11.85 11.80
CA ARG A 483 21.60 11.65 12.93
C ARG A 483 21.09 12.20 14.25
N ARG A 484 20.00 12.96 14.26
CA ARG A 484 19.25 13.29 15.48
C ARG A 484 18.77 12.04 16.22
N PHE A 485 18.61 10.92 15.51
CA PHE A 485 18.22 9.62 16.06
C PHE A 485 19.40 8.66 16.28
N GLN A 486 20.62 9.02 15.87
CA GLN A 486 21.76 8.11 15.75
C GLN A 486 22.04 7.29 17.01
N GLN A 487 22.12 7.94 18.17
CA GLN A 487 22.46 7.26 19.42
C GLN A 487 21.43 6.19 19.78
N GLN A 488 20.15 6.53 19.73
CA GLN A 488 19.07 5.61 20.08
C GLN A 488 18.89 4.53 19.00
N LEU A 489 19.03 4.89 17.72
CA LEU A 489 18.91 3.97 16.60
C LEU A 489 20.00 2.90 16.65
N ILE A 490 21.25 3.29 16.88
CA ILE A 490 22.37 2.35 17.06
C ILE A 490 22.12 1.46 18.27
N HIS A 491 21.70 2.05 19.40
CA HIS A 491 21.44 1.29 20.61
C HIS A 491 20.37 0.19 20.40
N ASN A 492 19.23 0.55 19.82
CA ASN A 492 18.12 -0.35 19.56
C ASN A 492 18.50 -1.44 18.55
N SER A 493 19.07 -1.04 17.41
CA SER A 493 19.44 -1.98 16.34
C SER A 493 20.46 -3.00 16.83
N MET A 494 21.46 -2.56 17.61
CA MET A 494 22.45 -3.47 18.19
C MET A 494 21.84 -4.43 19.22
N ALA A 495 20.77 -4.05 19.91
CA ALA A 495 20.03 -4.96 20.78
C ALA A 495 19.35 -6.07 19.96
N VAL A 496 18.73 -5.72 18.84
CA VAL A 496 18.13 -6.69 17.91
C VAL A 496 19.20 -7.59 17.29
N HIS A 497 20.33 -7.04 16.84
CA HIS A 497 21.45 -7.82 16.31
C HIS A 497 21.95 -8.87 17.31
N ARG A 498 22.07 -8.51 18.61
CA ARG A 498 22.42 -9.47 19.67
C ARG A 498 21.39 -10.58 19.83
N GLN A 499 20.10 -10.26 19.76
CA GLN A 499 19.02 -11.25 19.88
C GLN A 499 18.96 -12.19 18.67
N LEU A 500 19.27 -11.68 17.48
CA LEU A 500 19.35 -12.47 16.24
C LEU A 500 20.66 -13.26 16.10
N GLY A 501 21.58 -13.14 17.07
CA GLY A 501 22.84 -13.87 17.08
C GLY A 501 23.89 -13.32 16.11
N TRP A 502 23.76 -12.08 15.63
CA TRP A 502 24.73 -11.43 14.75
C TRP A 502 25.95 -10.88 15.52
N GLY A 503 26.45 -11.64 16.50
CA GLY A 503 27.35 -11.18 17.55
C GLY A 503 28.53 -10.29 17.10
N ALA A 504 28.58 -9.10 17.72
CA ALA A 504 29.77 -8.32 18.12
C ALA A 504 30.91 -8.13 17.11
N ALA A 505 30.62 -7.95 15.82
CA ALA A 505 31.61 -7.53 14.83
C ALA A 505 31.70 -5.99 14.63
N TYR A 506 31.22 -5.20 15.59
CA TYR A 506 31.16 -3.74 15.49
C TYR A 506 31.72 -3.04 16.72
#